data_AF-C3L4D4-F1
#
_entry.id   AF-C3L4D4-F1
#
_cell.length_a   1.000
_cell.length_b   1.000
_cell.length_c   1.000
_cell.angle_alpha   90.00
_cell.angle_beta   90.00
_cell.angle_gamma   90.00
#
_symmetry.space_group_name_H-M   'P 1'
#
loop_
_entity.id
_entity.type
_entity.pdbx_description
1 polymer ?
#
loop_
_entity_poly.entity_id
_entity_poly.type
_entity_poly.pdbx_seq_one_letter_code
_entity_poly.pdbx_strand_id
1 'polypeptide(L)'
;MKELALELTHSVYPHDEIYGEYCTIEEYINCPPEKIFSYLADHYNLAEWTYSLRNFRPNENVPEQIVGNDVIGAHTKIYVKTISNRESMTVDYHCAWDQGEELWMIYLMRVVPAQTVLKKPGSVVLWTNCHHPYYDNNPFSETAPPSRPVWVGDLWPMFYAGHYIEMQNLKHILEYRHNQSKSS
;
A
#
# COMPACT_ATOMS: atom_id res chain seq x y z
N MET A 1 -4.34 -34.59 -8.71
CA MET A 1 -3.54 -33.36 -8.54
C MET A 1 -3.29 -32.67 -9.87
N LYS A 2 -2.65 -33.30 -10.87
CA LYS A 2 -2.44 -32.68 -12.19
C LYS A 2 -3.75 -32.24 -12.89
N GLU A 3 -4.76 -33.10 -12.91
CA GLU A 3 -6.04 -32.81 -13.57
C GLU A 3 -6.77 -31.65 -12.87
N LEU A 4 -6.93 -31.72 -11.55
CA LEU A 4 -7.49 -30.63 -10.73
C LEU A 4 -6.74 -29.29 -10.91
N ALA A 5 -5.41 -29.32 -11.02
CA ALA A 5 -4.63 -28.10 -11.25
C ALA A 5 -4.90 -27.50 -12.64
N LEU A 6 -5.07 -28.34 -13.67
CA LEU A 6 -5.42 -27.88 -15.02
C LEU A 6 -6.83 -27.27 -15.07
N GLU A 7 -7.78 -27.84 -14.32
CA GLU A 7 -9.13 -27.29 -14.21
C GLU A 7 -9.14 -25.88 -13.60
N LEU A 8 -8.25 -25.60 -12.64
CA LEU A 8 -8.10 -24.28 -12.01
C LEU A 8 -7.24 -23.29 -12.82
N THR A 9 -6.57 -23.74 -13.90
CA THR A 9 -5.65 -22.92 -14.69
C THR A 9 -6.35 -22.37 -15.93
N HIS A 10 -6.99 -21.21 -15.78
CA HIS A 10 -7.70 -20.52 -16.85
C HIS A 10 -6.81 -19.49 -17.55
N SER A 11 -7.08 -19.21 -18.83
CA SER A 11 -6.37 -18.16 -19.57
C SER A 11 -6.86 -16.75 -19.23
N VAL A 12 -8.07 -16.65 -18.67
CA VAL A 12 -8.71 -15.40 -18.25
C VAL A 12 -9.45 -15.70 -16.96
N TYR A 13 -9.34 -14.79 -16.00
CA TYR A 13 -10.09 -14.82 -14.75
C TYR A 13 -10.93 -13.54 -14.63
N PRO A 14 -12.15 -13.61 -14.08
CA PRO A 14 -12.91 -12.45 -13.67
C PRO A 14 -12.13 -11.58 -12.67
N HIS A 15 -12.33 -10.26 -12.72
CA HIS A 15 -11.61 -9.32 -11.86
C HIS A 15 -11.91 -9.54 -10.37
N ASP A 16 -13.17 -9.75 -10.03
CA ASP A 16 -13.67 -10.03 -8.68
C ASP A 16 -13.19 -11.38 -8.13
N GLU A 17 -12.99 -12.39 -8.99
CA GLU A 17 -12.41 -13.66 -8.57
C GLU A 17 -10.95 -13.50 -8.10
N ILE A 18 -10.21 -12.59 -8.74
CA ILE A 18 -8.79 -12.35 -8.41
C ILE A 18 -8.62 -11.30 -7.32
N TYR A 19 -9.40 -10.21 -7.36
CA TYR A 19 -9.20 -9.01 -6.53
C TYR A 19 -10.37 -8.68 -5.60
N GLY A 20 -11.42 -9.53 -5.55
CA GLY A 20 -12.60 -9.29 -4.71
C GLY A 20 -12.29 -9.31 -3.22
N GLU A 21 -11.65 -10.37 -2.74
CA GLU A 21 -11.33 -10.53 -1.31
C GLU A 21 -9.92 -10.06 -0.95
N TYR A 22 -8.97 -10.22 -1.88
CA TYR A 22 -7.57 -9.90 -1.68
C TYR A 22 -7.02 -9.17 -2.89
N CYS A 23 -6.44 -7.98 -2.69
CA CYS A 23 -5.78 -7.24 -3.74
C CYS A 23 -4.26 -7.35 -3.56
N THR A 24 -3.61 -8.20 -4.35
CA THR A 24 -2.14 -8.36 -4.35
C THR A 24 -1.53 -7.80 -5.63
N ILE A 25 -0.46 -7.03 -5.49
CA ILE A 25 0.42 -6.61 -6.58
C ILE A 25 1.89 -6.81 -6.22
N GLU A 26 2.74 -6.88 -7.23
CA GLU A 26 4.16 -7.04 -7.08
C GLU A 26 4.94 -6.34 -8.18
N GLU A 27 6.16 -5.88 -7.86
CA GLU A 27 7.04 -5.24 -8.84
C GLU A 27 8.51 -5.47 -8.52
N TYR A 28 9.32 -5.63 -9.56
CA TYR A 28 10.76 -5.57 -9.48
C TYR A 28 11.24 -4.11 -9.49
N ILE A 29 12.09 -3.75 -8.53
CA ILE A 29 12.69 -2.42 -8.43
C ILE A 29 14.22 -2.57 -8.44
N ASN A 30 14.89 -1.84 -9.34
CA ASN A 30 16.34 -1.78 -9.44
C ASN A 30 16.95 -0.90 -8.33
N CYS A 31 16.69 -1.28 -7.09
CA CYS A 31 17.20 -0.65 -5.88
C CYS A 31 17.48 -1.75 -4.82
N PRO A 32 18.57 -1.67 -4.06
CA PRO A 32 18.90 -2.64 -3.02
C PRO A 32 17.81 -2.75 -1.94
N PRO A 33 17.55 -3.96 -1.42
CA PRO A 33 16.41 -4.21 -0.52
C PRO A 33 16.46 -3.40 0.77
N GLU A 34 17.64 -3.14 1.32
CA GLU A 34 17.82 -2.35 2.53
C GLU A 34 17.45 -0.87 2.35
N LYS A 35 17.66 -0.33 1.14
CA LYS A 35 17.26 1.04 0.79
C LYS A 35 15.75 1.14 0.64
N ILE A 36 15.14 0.17 -0.06
CA ILE A 36 13.68 0.12 -0.20
C ILE A 36 13.01 -0.05 1.16
N PHE A 37 13.45 -1.02 1.96
CA PHE A 37 12.89 -1.25 3.30
C PHE A 37 12.95 0.01 4.16
N SER A 38 14.11 0.69 4.19
CA SER A 38 14.27 1.87 5.04
C SER A 38 13.42 3.05 4.54
N TYR A 39 13.20 3.17 3.22
CA TYR A 39 12.29 4.16 2.64
C TYR A 39 10.83 3.87 2.99
N LEU A 40 10.38 2.61 2.85
CA LEU A 40 9.01 2.21 3.18
C LEU A 40 8.73 2.30 4.68
N ALA A 41 9.68 1.93 5.54
CA ALA A 41 9.49 1.95 7.00
C ALA A 41 9.27 3.36 7.57
N ASP A 42 9.63 4.41 6.83
CA ASP A 42 9.34 5.80 7.18
C ASP A 42 8.02 6.24 6.54
N HIS A 43 6.98 6.38 7.36
CA HIS A 43 5.63 6.74 6.93
C HIS A 43 5.52 8.11 6.29
N TYR A 44 6.47 9.04 6.51
CA TYR A 44 6.41 10.35 5.87
C TYR A 44 6.62 10.24 4.36
N ASN A 45 7.33 9.21 3.91
CA ASN A 45 7.57 8.96 2.49
C ASN A 45 6.30 8.58 1.73
N LEU A 46 5.22 8.18 2.41
CA LEU A 46 3.90 8.01 1.77
C LEU A 46 3.50 9.27 0.99
N ALA A 47 3.90 10.47 1.43
CA ALA A 47 3.58 11.71 0.74
C ALA A 47 4.23 11.87 -0.65
N GLU A 48 5.29 11.10 -0.94
CA GLU A 48 6.02 11.22 -2.20
C GLU A 48 5.48 10.29 -3.30
N TRP A 49 5.13 9.05 -2.95
CA TRP A 49 4.81 8.01 -3.94
C TRP A 49 3.31 7.68 -4.04
N THR A 50 2.54 7.90 -2.97
CA THR A 50 1.09 7.70 -3.02
C THR A 50 0.44 8.77 -3.88
N TYR A 51 -0.68 8.43 -4.51
CA TYR A 51 -1.40 9.33 -5.39
C TYR A 51 -1.97 10.52 -4.61
N SER A 52 -2.53 10.28 -3.41
CA SER A 52 -3.38 11.25 -2.74
C SER A 52 -2.96 11.67 -1.32
N LEU A 53 -2.10 10.92 -0.64
CA LEU A 53 -1.82 11.18 0.79
C LEU A 53 -0.83 12.33 0.95
N ARG A 54 -1.19 13.41 1.62
CA ARG A 54 -0.34 14.62 1.73
C ARG A 54 -0.44 15.26 3.12
N ASN A 55 0.50 16.16 3.39
CA ASN A 55 0.53 17.02 4.59
C ASN A 55 0.53 16.24 5.91
N PHE A 56 1.33 15.18 5.99
CA PHE A 56 1.48 14.40 7.21
C PHE A 56 2.09 15.22 8.35
N ARG A 57 1.57 15.01 9.55
CA ARG A 57 2.08 15.53 10.82
C ARG A 57 1.91 14.49 11.92
N PRO A 58 2.69 14.54 13.01
CA PRO A 58 2.46 13.69 14.17
C PRO A 58 1.02 13.81 14.70
N ASN A 59 0.43 12.69 15.11
CA ASN A 59 -0.83 12.71 15.86
C ASN A 59 -0.54 13.17 17.30
N GLU A 60 -1.18 14.25 17.72
CA GLU A 60 -0.97 14.87 19.04
C GLU A 60 -1.42 13.95 20.19
N ASN A 61 -2.40 13.08 19.95
CA ASN A 61 -2.98 12.21 20.98
C ASN A 61 -2.37 10.80 21.00
N VAL A 62 -1.77 10.35 19.89
CA VAL A 62 -1.27 8.98 19.71
C VAL A 62 0.11 9.06 19.03
N PRO A 63 1.21 9.14 19.80
CA PRO A 63 2.54 9.48 19.27
C PRO A 63 3.08 8.55 18.17
N GLU A 64 2.64 7.29 18.13
CA GLU A 64 3.04 6.33 17.09
C GLU A 64 2.26 6.47 15.78
N GLN A 65 1.28 7.38 15.73
CA GLN A 65 0.50 7.68 14.54
C GLN A 65 0.90 9.02 13.92
N ILE A 66 0.71 9.10 12.61
CA ILE A 66 0.64 10.37 11.89
C ILE A 66 -0.78 10.61 11.38
N VAL A 67 -1.09 11.87 11.14
CA VAL A 67 -2.33 12.30 10.49
C VAL A 67 -1.98 13.10 9.25
N GLY A 68 -2.63 12.80 8.14
CA GLY A 68 -2.51 13.52 6.88
C GLY A 68 -3.88 13.79 6.25
N ASN A 69 -3.86 14.19 4.99
CA ASN A 69 -5.06 14.34 4.18
C ASN A 69 -5.00 13.41 2.98
N ASP A 70 -6.12 12.77 2.70
CA ASP A 70 -6.40 12.10 1.44
C ASP A 70 -7.19 13.04 0.52
N VAL A 71 -6.57 13.45 -0.58
CA VAL A 71 -7.20 14.40 -1.52
C VAL A 71 -8.28 13.77 -2.40
N ILE A 72 -8.35 12.43 -2.51
CA ILE A 72 -9.46 11.76 -3.24
C ILE A 72 -10.77 11.96 -2.48
N GLY A 73 -10.74 11.86 -1.15
CA GLY A 73 -11.91 12.02 -0.29
C GLY A 73 -12.27 13.47 0.05
N ALA A 74 -12.00 14.45 -0.81
CA ALA A 74 -12.24 15.87 -0.53
C ALA A 74 -11.53 16.39 0.75
N HIS A 75 -10.24 16.10 0.89
CA HIS A 75 -9.42 16.39 2.09
C HIS A 75 -9.87 15.60 3.34
N THR A 76 -10.23 14.34 3.15
CA THR A 76 -10.53 13.42 4.24
C THR A 76 -9.27 13.23 5.10
N LYS A 77 -9.43 13.25 6.42
CA LYS A 77 -8.31 12.93 7.32
C LYS A 77 -7.99 11.45 7.21
N ILE A 78 -6.70 11.14 7.11
CA ILE A 78 -6.19 9.77 7.17
C ILE A 78 -5.22 9.65 8.33
N TYR A 79 -5.42 8.62 9.14
CA TYR A 79 -4.56 8.27 10.28
C TYR A 79 -3.73 7.07 9.89
N VAL A 80 -2.42 7.10 10.14
CA VAL A 80 -1.50 6.03 9.73
C VAL A 80 -0.57 5.64 10.87
N LYS A 81 -0.38 4.35 11.06
CA LYS A 81 0.65 3.74 11.92
C LYS A 81 1.44 2.73 11.08
N THR A 82 2.77 2.84 11.12
CA THR A 82 3.65 1.86 10.46
C THR A 82 4.13 0.82 11.45
N ILE A 83 3.95 -0.44 11.11
CA ILE A 83 4.54 -1.58 11.82
C ILE A 83 5.58 -2.16 10.87
N SER A 84 6.84 -2.28 11.30
CA SER A 84 7.90 -2.81 10.43
C SER A 84 8.78 -3.80 11.17
N ASN A 85 9.27 -4.78 10.42
CA ASN A 85 10.22 -5.77 10.92
C ASN A 85 11.39 -5.89 9.94
N ARG A 86 12.58 -5.43 10.38
CA ARG A 86 13.78 -5.37 9.54
C ARG A 86 14.34 -6.75 9.17
N GLU A 87 14.20 -7.74 10.05
CA GLU A 87 14.74 -9.09 9.80
C GLU A 87 13.95 -9.83 8.72
N SER A 88 12.63 -9.65 8.70
CA SER A 88 11.73 -10.24 7.70
C SER A 88 11.45 -9.32 6.51
N MET A 89 11.93 -8.08 6.57
CA MET A 89 11.72 -7.01 5.57
C MET A 89 10.23 -6.74 5.28
N THR A 90 9.40 -6.74 6.32
CA THR A 90 7.97 -6.39 6.22
C THR A 90 7.70 -4.97 6.69
N VAL A 91 6.75 -4.33 6.03
CA VAL A 91 6.24 -3.00 6.39
C VAL A 91 4.73 -3.02 6.22
N ASP A 92 4.00 -2.85 7.30
CA ASP A 92 2.55 -2.80 7.30
C ASP A 92 2.12 -1.36 7.60
N TYR A 93 1.37 -0.75 6.68
CA TYR A 93 0.69 0.53 6.96
C TYR A 93 -0.71 0.23 7.42
N HIS A 94 -0.97 0.49 8.70
CA HIS A 94 -2.31 0.45 9.27
C HIS A 94 -2.88 1.85 9.17
N CYS A 95 -4.00 2.02 8.50
CA CYS A 95 -4.64 3.31 8.41
C CYS A 95 -6.17 3.26 8.48
N ALA A 96 -6.77 4.42 8.65
CA ALA A 96 -8.21 4.61 8.56
C ALA A 96 -8.51 6.05 8.11
N TRP A 97 -9.58 6.20 7.33
CA TRP A 97 -10.20 7.49 7.09
C TRP A 97 -11.00 7.89 8.32
N ASP A 98 -11.11 9.20 8.52
CA ASP A 98 -11.97 9.87 9.51
C ASP A 98 -11.54 9.71 10.99
N GLN A 99 -10.94 8.59 11.39
CA GLN A 99 -10.56 8.28 12.77
C GLN A 99 -9.21 7.55 12.89
N GLY A 100 -8.62 7.55 14.10
CA GLY A 100 -7.36 6.87 14.42
C GLY A 100 -7.45 5.83 15.54
N GLU A 101 -8.65 5.46 15.99
CA GLU A 101 -8.87 4.49 17.07
C GLU A 101 -8.77 3.04 16.55
N GLU A 102 -9.36 2.78 15.38
CA GLU A 102 -9.36 1.46 14.73
C GLU A 102 -8.79 1.58 13.32
N LEU A 103 -7.51 1.28 13.14
CA LEU A 103 -6.83 1.37 11.85
C LEU A 103 -7.04 0.10 11.01
N TRP A 104 -8.19 0.03 10.34
CA TRP A 104 -8.71 -1.18 9.68
C TRP A 104 -8.28 -1.34 8.21
N MET A 105 -7.84 -0.28 7.55
CA MET A 105 -7.24 -0.38 6.21
C MET A 105 -5.78 -0.78 6.35
N ILE A 106 -5.45 -2.04 6.07
CA ILE A 106 -4.11 -2.58 6.28
C ILE A 106 -3.46 -2.88 4.94
N TYR A 107 -2.29 -2.29 4.72
CA TYR A 107 -1.44 -2.43 3.54
C TYR A 107 -0.21 -3.24 3.92
N LEU A 108 -0.17 -4.51 3.52
CA LEU A 108 0.87 -5.47 3.89
C LEU A 108 1.96 -5.46 2.83
N MET A 109 3.16 -4.97 3.16
CA MET A 109 4.28 -4.89 2.23
C MET A 109 5.40 -5.85 2.63
N ARG A 110 6.05 -6.42 1.63
CA ARG A 110 7.28 -7.19 1.81
C ARG A 110 8.32 -6.86 0.76
N VAL A 111 9.54 -6.57 1.20
CA VAL A 111 10.71 -6.43 0.33
C VAL A 111 11.46 -7.76 0.29
N VAL A 112 11.71 -8.28 -0.91
CA VAL A 112 12.43 -9.54 -1.12
C VAL A 112 13.68 -9.26 -1.96
N PRO A 113 14.88 -9.67 -1.52
CA PRO A 113 16.08 -9.54 -2.35
C PRO A 113 15.91 -10.28 -3.69
N ALA A 114 16.00 -9.57 -4.82
CA ALA A 114 15.83 -10.16 -6.15
C ALA A 114 16.92 -11.19 -6.47
N GLN A 115 18.08 -11.10 -5.79
CA GLN A 115 19.14 -12.10 -5.92
C GLN A 115 18.67 -13.50 -5.47
N THR A 116 17.79 -13.55 -4.46
CA THR A 116 17.26 -14.81 -3.92
C THR A 116 16.20 -15.41 -4.84
N VAL A 117 15.29 -14.58 -5.34
CA VAL A 117 14.08 -15.05 -6.06
C VAL A 117 14.16 -14.98 -7.59
N LEU A 118 15.02 -14.12 -8.15
CA LEU A 118 15.15 -13.87 -9.59
C LEU A 118 16.60 -13.96 -10.10
N LYS A 119 17.58 -14.25 -9.23
CA LYS A 119 19.01 -14.36 -9.58
C LYS A 119 19.60 -13.12 -10.28
N LYS A 120 19.08 -11.93 -9.96
CA LYS A 120 19.61 -10.63 -10.42
C LYS A 120 19.66 -9.61 -9.27
N PRO A 121 20.53 -8.58 -9.34
CA PRO A 121 20.53 -7.49 -8.35
C PRO A 121 19.18 -6.78 -8.28
N GLY A 122 18.91 -6.08 -7.18
CA GLY A 122 17.66 -5.34 -6.94
C GLY A 122 16.72 -6.03 -5.96
N SER A 123 15.45 -5.66 -6.02
CA SER A 123 14.42 -6.12 -5.08
C SER A 123 13.11 -6.45 -5.80
N VAL A 124 12.32 -7.34 -5.21
CA VAL A 124 10.90 -7.50 -5.50
C VAL A 124 10.12 -6.93 -4.32
N VAL A 125 9.15 -6.07 -4.57
CA VAL A 125 8.20 -5.57 -3.57
C VAL A 125 6.87 -6.26 -3.78
N LEU A 126 6.34 -6.86 -2.73
CA LEU A 126 4.99 -7.43 -2.68
C LEU A 126 4.11 -6.50 -1.85
N TRP A 127 2.86 -6.32 -2.26
CA TRP A 127 1.87 -5.50 -1.58
C TRP A 127 0.52 -6.21 -1.64
N THR A 128 -0.06 -6.52 -0.48
CA THR A 128 -1.42 -7.06 -0.36
C THR A 128 -2.31 -6.21 0.53
N ASN A 129 -3.56 -6.02 0.14
CA ASN A 129 -4.66 -5.60 1.01
C ASN A 129 -5.72 -6.70 1.10
N CYS A 130 -6.41 -6.77 2.23
CA CYS A 130 -7.57 -7.65 2.44
C CYS A 130 -8.85 -6.80 2.47
N HIS A 131 -9.94 -7.33 1.92
CA HIS A 131 -11.25 -6.67 1.92
C HIS A 131 -11.88 -6.70 3.31
N HIS A 132 -11.53 -5.73 4.15
CA HIS A 132 -12.14 -5.58 5.47
C HIS A 132 -13.65 -5.32 5.34
N PRO A 133 -14.51 -5.86 6.22
CA PRO A 133 -15.97 -5.65 6.16
C PRO A 133 -16.43 -4.19 6.15
N TYR A 134 -15.58 -3.26 6.59
CA TYR A 134 -15.88 -1.82 6.57
C TYR A 134 -15.77 -1.18 5.18
N TYR A 135 -15.14 -1.84 4.20
CA TYR A 135 -15.26 -1.40 2.82
C TYR A 135 -16.73 -1.48 2.36
N ASP A 136 -17.45 -2.56 2.69
CA ASP A 136 -18.89 -2.66 2.38
C ASP A 136 -19.77 -1.84 3.32
N ASN A 137 -19.44 -1.82 4.61
CA ASN A 137 -20.29 -1.26 5.65
C ASN A 137 -19.53 -0.21 6.46
N ASN A 138 -19.58 1.06 6.02
CA ASN A 138 -18.93 2.16 6.72
C ASN A 138 -19.54 2.36 8.13
N PRO A 139 -18.82 2.03 9.22
CA PRO A 139 -19.36 2.15 10.57
C PRO A 139 -19.17 3.56 11.15
N PHE A 140 -18.52 4.48 10.42
CA PHE A 140 -18.17 5.83 10.86
C PHE A 140 -18.79 6.91 9.96
N SER A 141 -19.94 6.61 9.34
CA SER A 141 -20.59 7.49 8.35
C SER A 141 -20.85 8.92 8.85
N GLU A 142 -21.06 9.10 10.15
CA GLU A 142 -21.30 10.37 10.84
C GLU A 142 -20.05 11.25 10.98
N THR A 143 -18.86 10.66 10.84
CA THR A 143 -17.58 11.38 10.90
C THR A 143 -17.10 11.84 9.52
N ALA A 144 -17.78 11.39 8.46
CA ALA A 144 -17.48 11.72 7.09
C ALA A 144 -17.60 13.24 6.84
N PRO A 145 -16.69 13.85 6.05
CA PRO A 145 -16.88 15.22 5.59
C PRO A 145 -18.23 15.35 4.83
N PRO A 146 -19.03 16.41 5.09
CA PRO A 146 -20.37 16.55 4.50
C PRO A 146 -20.43 16.52 2.97
N SER A 147 -19.32 16.86 2.29
CA SER A 147 -19.21 16.92 0.84
C SER A 147 -18.37 15.78 0.25
N ARG A 148 -18.11 14.70 0.99
CA ARG A 148 -17.29 13.59 0.49
C ARG A 148 -18.03 12.87 -0.65
N PRO A 149 -17.44 12.76 -1.85
CA PRO A 149 -18.14 12.24 -3.03
C PRO A 149 -18.28 10.71 -3.02
N VAL A 150 -17.38 10.00 -2.34
CA VAL A 150 -17.29 8.52 -2.33
C VAL A 150 -16.80 8.01 -0.98
N TRP A 151 -17.24 6.81 -0.60
CA TRP A 151 -16.60 6.04 0.46
C TRP A 151 -15.37 5.32 -0.09
N VAL A 152 -14.35 5.07 0.75
CA VAL A 152 -13.15 4.33 0.31
C VAL A 152 -13.49 2.92 -0.19
N GLY A 153 -14.54 2.29 0.35
CA GLY A 153 -15.03 1.00 -0.14
C GLY A 153 -15.55 1.02 -1.58
N ASP A 154 -16.13 2.14 -2.02
CA ASP A 154 -16.58 2.29 -3.42
C ASP A 154 -15.40 2.24 -4.40
N LEU A 155 -14.18 2.48 -3.91
CA LEU A 155 -12.94 2.44 -4.69
C LEU A 155 -12.29 1.06 -4.72
N TRP A 156 -12.71 0.11 -3.88
CA TRP A 156 -12.09 -1.22 -3.79
C TRP A 156 -11.96 -1.95 -5.14
N PRO A 157 -12.99 -1.97 -6.02
CA PRO A 157 -12.87 -2.61 -7.33
C PRO A 157 -11.77 -1.99 -8.23
N MET A 158 -11.26 -0.81 -7.90
CA MET A 158 -10.17 -0.13 -8.62
C MET A 158 -8.83 -0.19 -7.88
N PHE A 159 -8.75 -0.81 -6.70
CA PHE A 159 -7.53 -0.85 -5.89
C PHE A 159 -6.34 -1.42 -6.65
N TYR A 160 -6.51 -2.49 -7.42
CA TYR A 160 -5.42 -3.02 -8.25
C TYR A 160 -4.80 -1.93 -9.13
N ALA A 161 -5.63 -1.19 -9.86
CA ALA A 161 -5.16 -0.14 -10.77
C ALA A 161 -4.55 1.05 -10.00
N GLY A 162 -5.17 1.47 -8.90
CA GLY A 162 -4.67 2.54 -8.04
C GLY A 162 -3.31 2.19 -7.45
N HIS A 163 -3.19 1.04 -6.80
CA HIS A 163 -1.95 0.54 -6.22
C HIS A 163 -0.87 0.33 -7.27
N TYR A 164 -1.23 -0.14 -8.48
CA TYR A 164 -0.26 -0.27 -9.57
C TYR A 164 0.35 1.09 -9.94
N ILE A 165 -0.46 2.14 -10.07
CA ILE A 165 0.04 3.50 -10.34
C ILE A 165 1.00 3.95 -9.24
N GLU A 166 0.63 3.75 -7.97
CA GLU A 166 1.46 4.11 -6.82
C GLU A 166 2.75 3.27 -6.73
N MET A 167 2.70 1.97 -7.07
CA MET A 167 3.87 1.10 -7.17
C MET A 167 4.83 1.59 -8.25
N GLN A 168 4.33 2.07 -9.39
CA GLN A 168 5.18 2.67 -10.42
C GLN A 168 5.82 3.99 -9.95
N ASN A 169 5.10 4.81 -9.18
CA ASN A 169 5.71 6.01 -8.56
C ASN A 169 6.85 5.62 -7.60
N LEU A 170 6.60 4.66 -6.71
CA LEU A 170 7.58 4.14 -5.76
C LEU A 170 8.83 3.62 -6.49
N LYS A 171 8.64 2.80 -7.53
CA LYS A 171 9.71 2.28 -8.38
C LYS A 171 10.54 3.41 -8.97
N HIS A 172 9.90 4.39 -9.63
CA HIS A 172 10.60 5.49 -10.28
C HIS A 172 11.42 6.34 -9.28
N ILE A 173 10.84 6.68 -8.12
CA ILE A 173 11.51 7.45 -7.08
C ILE A 173 12.76 6.71 -6.57
N LEU A 174 12.61 5.42 -6.25
CA LEU A 174 13.68 4.63 -5.65
C LEU A 174 14.81 4.33 -6.64
N GLU A 175 14.49 3.99 -7.89
CA GLU A 175 15.50 3.76 -8.93
C GLU A 175 16.24 5.05 -9.27
N TYR A 176 15.53 6.18 -9.36
CA TYR A 176 16.15 7.48 -9.57
C TYR A 176 17.14 7.83 -8.45
N ARG A 177 16.71 7.77 -7.18
CA ARG A 177 17.56 8.07 -6.02
C ARG A 177 18.74 7.11 -5.92
N HIS A 178 18.52 5.83 -6.20
CA HIS A 178 19.59 4.83 -6.21
C HIS A 178 20.65 5.15 -7.25
N ASN A 179 20.24 5.52 -8.47
CA ASN A 179 21.17 5.89 -9.53
C ASN A 179 21.95 7.16 -9.20
N GLN A 180 21.33 8.18 -8.60
CA GLN A 180 22.05 9.39 -8.15
C GLN A 180 23.11 9.06 -7.08
N SER A 181 22.82 8.15 -6.16
CA SER A 181 23.77 7.71 -5.12
C SER A 181 24.97 6.89 -5.63
N LYS A 182 24.94 6.43 -6.89
CA LYS A 182 26.09 5.75 -7.52
C LYS A 182 27.05 6.71 -8.23
N SER A 183 26.57 7.91 -8.56
CA SER A 183 27.32 8.92 -9.31
C SER A 183 28.08 9.90 -8.41
N SER A 184 28.01 9.70 -7.09
CA SER A 184 28.68 10.48 -6.04
C SER A 184 29.76 9.63 -5.37
#